data_AF-W0ESA1-F1
#
_entry.id   AF-W0ESA1-F1
#
_cell.length_a   1.000
_cell.length_b   1.000
_cell.length_c   1.000
_cell.angle_alpha   90.00
_cell.angle_beta   90.00
_cell.angle_gamma   90.00
#
_symmetry.space_group_name_H-M   'P 1'
#
loop_
_entity.id
_entity.type
_entity.pdbx_description
1 polymer ?
#
loop_
_entity_poly.entity_id
_entity_poly.type
_entity_poly.pdbx_seq_one_letter_code
_entity_poly.pdbx_strand_id
1 'polypeptide(L)'
;MYKLGAYNQDDRMSDLVCDNYPVLLVMSRFGIALGFGDKSIGEVCRENGVHTGTFLAVVNLLLNEGEAEEYRGDISVGALLGYLHNSHDYFLHFRLPAIRRNLLGAIDCGGEDIAIAIFRFFDEYVAEVQKHMRYEESTVFPYVNALLRGERPAGYSIAVFRKRHDQVEAKLTELKNILIKYYPASGSNELNSVLFDIFTCEQDLASHNYIEDYLFVPAIQELERKIEETR
;
A
#
# COMPACT_ATOMS: atom_id res chain seq x y z
N MET A 1 -6.10 6.19 25.11
CA MET A 1 -7.57 6.27 25.15
C MET A 1 -7.93 6.54 23.71
N TYR A 2 -8.41 5.53 22.97
CA TYR A 2 -8.54 5.65 21.52
C TYR A 2 -9.44 6.83 21.17
N LYS A 3 -8.93 7.74 20.34
CA LYS A 3 -9.78 8.78 19.75
C LYS A 3 -10.91 8.13 18.94
N LEU A 4 -12.14 8.57 19.18
CA LEU A 4 -13.31 8.23 18.38
C LEU A 4 -13.50 9.31 17.31
N GLY A 5 -13.57 8.91 16.04
CA GLY A 5 -13.80 9.81 14.91
C GLY A 5 -12.53 10.19 14.14
N ALA A 6 -12.75 10.70 12.93
CA ALA A 6 -11.73 11.11 11.97
C ALA A 6 -10.65 12.05 12.55
N TYR A 7 -9.43 11.88 12.07
CA TYR A 7 -8.35 12.82 12.29
C TYR A 7 -8.48 14.04 11.37
N ASN A 8 -8.03 15.19 11.86
CA ASN A 8 -7.95 16.44 11.14
C ASN A 8 -6.55 17.07 11.31
N GLN A 9 -6.31 18.17 10.62
CA GLN A 9 -4.99 18.81 10.55
C GLN A 9 -4.47 19.35 11.89
N ASP A 10 -5.35 19.58 12.87
CA ASP A 10 -5.00 20.17 14.17
C ASP A 10 -4.68 19.11 15.23
N ASP A 11 -5.00 17.84 14.97
CA ASP A 11 -4.60 16.74 15.85
C ASP A 11 -3.07 16.56 15.82
N ARG A 12 -2.50 16.07 16.92
CA ARG A 12 -1.06 15.79 17.01
C ARG A 12 -0.71 14.54 16.22
N MET A 13 0.37 14.61 15.44
CA MET A 13 0.87 13.44 14.71
C MET A 13 1.28 12.31 15.66
N SER A 14 1.79 12.65 16.85
CA SER A 14 2.15 11.66 17.89
C SER A 14 0.94 10.84 18.34
N ASP A 15 -0.20 11.50 18.52
CA ASP A 15 -1.41 10.88 19.04
C ASP A 15 -1.98 9.92 18.00
N LEU A 16 -2.00 10.33 16.73
CA LEU A 16 -2.36 9.46 15.60
C LEU A 16 -1.50 8.19 15.55
N VAL A 17 -0.17 8.33 15.65
CA VAL A 17 0.75 7.18 15.60
C VAL A 17 0.58 6.27 16.82
N CYS A 18 0.39 6.83 18.01
CA CYS A 18 0.22 6.06 19.24
C CYS A 18 -1.12 5.31 19.30
N ASP A 19 -2.18 5.93 18.82
CA ASP A 19 -3.51 5.31 18.74
C ASP A 19 -3.57 4.28 17.61
N ASN A 20 -2.83 4.51 16.51
CA ASN A 20 -2.88 3.71 15.29
C ASN A 20 -1.49 3.48 14.69
N TYR A 21 -0.70 2.58 15.29
CA TYR A 21 0.67 2.28 14.86
C TYR A 21 0.83 1.89 13.36
N PRO A 22 -0.15 1.29 12.65
CA PRO A 22 -0.01 1.03 11.21
C PRO A 22 0.19 2.31 10.36
N VAL A 23 -0.21 3.48 10.87
CA VAL A 23 0.02 4.78 10.21
C VAL A 23 1.51 5.07 9.99
N LEU A 24 2.42 4.44 10.73
CA LEU A 24 3.86 4.54 10.47
C LEU A 24 4.21 4.20 9.03
N LEU A 25 3.53 3.21 8.44
CA LEU A 25 3.75 2.84 7.04
C LEU A 25 3.19 3.89 6.08
N VAL A 26 2.04 4.47 6.40
CA VAL A 26 1.45 5.58 5.64
C VAL A 26 2.39 6.78 5.62
N MET A 27 2.90 7.17 6.79
CA MET A 27 3.89 8.25 6.93
C MET A 27 5.14 8.00 6.10
N SER A 28 5.71 6.80 6.20
CA SER A 28 6.89 6.42 5.42
C SER A 28 6.65 6.51 3.91
N ARG A 29 5.46 6.10 3.42
CA ARG A 29 5.09 6.19 1.99
C ARG A 29 4.90 7.64 1.53
N PHE A 30 4.48 8.54 2.41
CA PHE A 30 4.48 9.98 2.15
C PHE A 30 5.85 10.66 2.33
N GLY A 31 6.89 9.92 2.73
CA GLY A 31 8.22 10.48 2.97
C GLY A 31 8.35 11.25 4.29
N ILE A 32 7.44 11.03 5.25
CA ILE A 32 7.45 11.68 6.56
C ILE A 32 8.27 10.82 7.53
N ALA A 33 9.38 11.38 8.02
CA ALA A 33 10.22 10.73 9.03
C ALA A 33 9.70 10.95 10.47
N LEU A 34 10.14 10.08 11.39
CA LEU A 34 9.92 10.26 12.83
C LEU A 34 10.72 11.46 13.37
N GLY A 35 10.33 11.96 14.55
CA GLY A 35 11.00 13.07 15.21
C GLY A 35 10.32 14.43 15.04
N PHE A 36 9.00 14.43 14.83
CA PHE A 36 8.18 15.64 14.63
C PHE A 36 7.76 16.37 15.93
N GLY A 37 8.10 15.84 17.11
CA GLY A 37 7.75 16.46 18.40
C GLY A 37 6.24 16.52 18.64
N ASP A 38 5.75 17.61 19.23
CA ASP A 38 4.32 17.85 19.51
C ASP A 38 3.53 18.47 18.34
N LYS A 39 4.10 18.49 17.13
CA LYS A 39 3.50 19.15 15.97
C LYS A 39 2.19 18.49 15.53
N SER A 40 1.30 19.32 14.99
CA SER A 40 0.04 18.86 14.39
C SER A 40 0.28 18.11 13.08
N ILE A 41 -0.69 17.29 12.66
CA ILE A 41 -0.64 16.58 11.37
C ILE A 41 -0.42 17.57 10.21
N GLY A 42 -1.12 18.71 10.23
CA GLY A 42 -0.99 19.75 9.23
C GLY A 42 0.41 20.36 9.18
N GLU A 43 1.01 20.65 10.34
CA GLU A 43 2.38 21.17 10.43
C GLU A 43 3.39 20.17 9.85
N VAL A 44 3.29 18.90 10.26
CA VAL A 44 4.19 17.84 9.79
C VAL A 44 4.06 17.64 8.28
N CYS A 45 2.85 17.61 7.74
CA CYS A 45 2.63 17.48 6.30
C CYS A 45 3.29 18.64 5.52
N ARG A 46 3.07 19.90 5.96
CA ARG A 46 3.63 21.08 5.29
C ARG A 46 5.16 21.09 5.31
N GLU A 47 5.78 20.73 6.43
CA GLU A 47 7.24 20.68 6.55
C GLU A 47 7.88 19.62 5.64
N ASN A 48 7.15 18.55 5.33
CA ASN A 48 7.61 17.47 4.45
C ASN A 48 7.12 17.63 2.99
N GLY A 49 6.45 18.74 2.65
CA GLY A 49 5.92 18.96 1.30
C GLY A 49 4.77 18.02 0.91
N VAL A 50 4.08 17.45 1.90
CA VAL A 50 2.95 16.53 1.71
C VAL A 50 1.63 17.30 1.71
N HIS A 51 0.75 16.99 0.76
CA HIS A 51 -0.59 17.55 0.72
C HIS A 51 -1.42 17.04 1.91
N THR A 52 -1.72 17.92 2.88
CA THR A 52 -2.40 17.54 4.13
C THR A 52 -3.75 16.86 3.90
N GLY A 53 -4.56 17.36 2.97
CA GLY A 53 -5.86 16.76 2.64
C GLY A 53 -5.73 15.34 2.12
N THR A 54 -4.71 15.07 1.29
CA THR A 54 -4.44 13.72 0.77
C THR A 54 -3.96 12.77 1.86
N PHE A 55 -3.08 13.25 2.75
CA PHE A 55 -2.61 12.45 3.89
C PHE A 55 -3.78 12.04 4.79
N LEU A 56 -4.63 12.99 5.17
CA LEU A 56 -5.79 12.74 6.02
C LEU A 56 -6.80 11.82 5.35
N ALA A 57 -7.05 11.98 4.04
CA ALA A 57 -7.91 11.09 3.29
C ALA A 57 -7.42 9.64 3.35
N VAL A 58 -6.12 9.39 3.10
CA VAL A 58 -5.55 8.04 3.19
C VAL A 58 -5.64 7.49 4.61
N VAL A 59 -5.28 8.28 5.62
CA VAL A 59 -5.32 7.85 7.03
C VAL A 59 -6.73 7.48 7.45
N ASN A 60 -7.70 8.40 7.30
CA ASN A 60 -9.05 8.19 7.80
C ASN A 60 -9.77 7.07 7.04
N LEU A 61 -9.51 6.93 5.74
CA LEU A 61 -10.06 5.85 4.93
C LEU A 61 -9.54 4.48 5.39
N LEU A 62 -8.24 4.35 5.70
CA LEU A 62 -7.66 3.09 6.23
C LEU A 62 -8.10 2.78 7.66
N LEU A 63 -8.45 3.79 8.45
CA LEU A 63 -8.99 3.61 9.80
C LEU A 63 -10.50 3.32 9.81
N ASN A 64 -11.17 3.33 8.66
CA ASN A 64 -12.64 3.28 8.54
C ASN A 64 -13.35 4.41 9.31
N GLU A 65 -12.71 5.57 9.41
CA GLU A 65 -13.21 6.75 10.11
C GLU A 65 -13.72 7.83 9.12
N GLY A 66 -13.86 7.48 7.84
CA GLY A 66 -14.45 8.35 6.81
C GLY A 66 -14.76 7.60 5.52
N GLU A 67 -15.64 8.17 4.70
CA GLU A 67 -15.99 7.62 3.39
C GLU A 67 -15.16 8.28 2.28
N ALA A 68 -14.80 7.52 1.24
CA ALA A 68 -13.98 8.02 0.14
C ALA A 68 -14.60 9.24 -0.55
N GLU A 69 -15.94 9.29 -0.60
CA GLU A 69 -16.74 10.39 -1.13
C GLU A 69 -16.47 11.74 -0.46
N GLU A 70 -16.18 11.75 0.84
CA GLU A 70 -15.93 12.96 1.63
C GLU A 70 -14.67 13.70 1.17
N TYR A 71 -13.73 12.98 0.58
CA TYR A 71 -12.41 13.50 0.21
C TYR A 71 -12.28 13.88 -1.27
N ARG A 72 -13.26 13.54 -2.12
CA ARG A 72 -13.17 13.68 -3.60
C ARG A 72 -12.77 15.07 -4.12
N GLY A 73 -12.95 16.13 -3.34
CA GLY A 73 -12.63 17.52 -3.71
C GLY A 73 -11.25 18.04 -3.30
N ASP A 74 -10.54 17.35 -2.40
CA ASP A 74 -9.29 17.83 -1.78
C ASP A 74 -8.15 16.79 -1.88
N ILE A 75 -8.04 16.15 -3.05
CA ILE A 75 -6.99 15.16 -3.34
C ILE A 75 -5.99 15.71 -4.34
N SER A 76 -4.73 15.77 -3.91
CA SER A 76 -3.59 15.88 -4.80
C SER A 76 -3.25 14.52 -5.42
N VAL A 77 -3.55 14.34 -6.71
CA VAL A 77 -3.19 13.15 -7.49
C VAL A 77 -1.67 12.93 -7.52
N GLY A 78 -0.88 14.01 -7.58
CA GLY A 78 0.58 13.91 -7.52
C GLY A 78 1.09 13.34 -6.19
N ALA A 79 0.45 13.72 -5.07
CA ALA A 79 0.78 13.15 -3.76
C ALA A 79 0.41 11.66 -3.67
N LEU A 80 -0.72 11.24 -4.25
CA LEU A 80 -1.10 9.81 -4.32
C LEU A 80 -0.15 9.00 -5.20
N LEU A 81 0.30 9.53 -6.34
CA LEU A 81 1.31 8.88 -7.16
C LEU A 81 2.60 8.63 -6.37
N GLY A 82 3.10 9.64 -5.66
CA GLY A 82 4.28 9.49 -4.80
C GLY A 82 4.06 8.45 -3.71
N TYR A 83 2.90 8.46 -3.06
CA TYR A 83 2.53 7.48 -2.03
C TYR A 83 2.51 6.03 -2.56
N LEU A 84 1.86 5.80 -3.71
CA LEU A 84 1.77 4.47 -4.32
C LEU A 84 3.14 3.99 -4.81
N HIS A 85 3.89 4.85 -5.51
CA HIS A 85 5.26 4.56 -5.95
C HIS A 85 6.17 4.13 -4.78
N ASN A 86 6.16 4.88 -3.68
CA ASN A 86 6.96 4.55 -2.49
C ASN A 86 6.48 3.26 -1.82
N SER A 87 5.20 2.90 -1.96
CA SER A 87 4.70 1.61 -1.48
C SER A 87 5.23 0.45 -2.33
N HIS A 88 5.37 0.62 -3.66
CA HIS A 88 5.97 -0.38 -4.53
C HIS A 88 7.43 -0.65 -4.15
N ASP A 89 8.21 0.42 -3.93
CA ASP A 89 9.60 0.32 -3.48
C ASP A 89 9.70 -0.46 -2.16
N TYR A 90 8.85 -0.12 -1.18
CA TYR A 90 8.78 -0.83 0.10
C TYR A 90 8.48 -2.32 -0.09
N PHE A 91 7.51 -2.70 -0.91
CA PHE A 91 7.17 -4.11 -1.10
C PHE A 91 8.29 -4.88 -1.81
N LEU A 92 8.77 -4.36 -2.94
CA LEU A 92 9.68 -5.07 -3.82
C LEU A 92 11.11 -5.10 -3.30
N HIS A 93 11.57 -4.05 -2.64
CA HIS A 93 12.98 -3.91 -2.24
C HIS A 93 13.21 -4.08 -0.74
N PHE A 94 12.16 -4.05 0.09
CA PHE A 94 12.28 -4.21 1.54
C PHE A 94 11.48 -5.40 2.09
N ARG A 95 10.15 -5.37 2.00
CA ARG A 95 9.26 -6.30 2.71
C ARG A 95 9.33 -7.73 2.17
N LEU A 96 9.12 -7.94 0.87
CA LEU A 96 9.14 -9.28 0.27
C LEU A 96 10.54 -9.93 0.36
N PRO A 97 11.66 -9.21 0.09
CA PRO A 97 12.99 -9.76 0.33
C PRO A 97 13.25 -10.13 1.79
N ALA A 98 12.74 -9.37 2.76
CA ALA A 98 12.86 -9.69 4.19
C ALA A 98 12.11 -10.97 4.56
N ILE A 99 10.85 -11.11 4.11
CA ILE A 99 10.06 -12.34 4.30
C ILE A 99 10.80 -13.54 3.72
N ARG A 100 11.36 -13.40 2.51
CA ARG A 100 12.13 -14.47 1.88
C ARG A 100 13.33 -14.91 2.71
N ARG A 101 14.08 -13.96 3.27
CA ARG A 101 15.23 -14.27 4.14
C ARG A 101 14.79 -14.94 5.44
N ASN A 102 13.71 -14.47 6.04
CA ASN A 102 13.17 -15.05 7.27
C ASN A 102 12.64 -16.47 7.02
N LEU A 103 12.00 -16.73 5.88
CA LEU A 103 11.59 -18.08 5.44
C LEU A 103 12.77 -19.03 5.34
N LEU A 104 13.90 -18.60 4.77
CA LEU A 104 15.14 -19.40 4.69
C LEU A 104 15.71 -19.77 6.06
N GLY A 105 15.54 -18.90 7.07
CA GLY A 105 15.98 -19.16 8.43
C GLY A 105 15.00 -20.04 9.22
N ALA A 106 13.71 -20.00 8.87
CA ALA A 106 12.64 -20.68 9.61
C ALA A 106 12.32 -22.09 9.10
N ILE A 107 12.63 -22.39 7.82
CA ILE A 107 12.32 -23.66 7.17
C ILE A 107 13.60 -24.47 7.02
N ASP A 108 13.61 -25.70 7.55
CA ASP A 108 14.70 -26.64 7.31
C ASP A 108 14.65 -27.13 5.85
N CYS A 109 15.71 -26.83 5.10
CA CYS A 109 15.88 -27.22 3.70
C CYS A 109 16.41 -28.66 3.52
N GLY A 110 16.41 -29.48 4.58
CA GLY A 110 16.91 -30.87 4.64
C GLY A 110 16.26 -31.91 3.71
N GLY A 111 15.61 -31.47 2.62
CA GLY A 111 15.13 -32.34 1.53
C GLY A 111 13.63 -32.66 1.54
N GLU A 112 12.83 -31.94 2.34
CA GLU A 112 11.38 -32.15 2.34
C GLU A 112 10.72 -31.44 1.14
N ASP A 113 9.96 -32.20 0.33
CA ASP A 113 9.21 -31.69 -0.83
C ASP A 113 8.34 -30.47 -0.50
N ILE A 114 7.87 -30.37 0.74
CA ILE A 114 7.05 -29.26 1.23
C ILE A 114 7.84 -27.95 1.32
N ALA A 115 9.10 -27.98 1.75
CA ALA A 115 9.94 -26.79 1.83
C ALA A 115 10.18 -26.21 0.42
N ILE A 116 10.46 -27.07 -0.56
CA ILE A 116 10.61 -26.68 -1.96
C ILE A 116 9.31 -26.06 -2.48
N ALA A 117 8.16 -26.67 -2.19
CA ALA A 117 6.85 -26.16 -2.60
C ALA A 117 6.56 -24.77 -2.02
N ILE A 118 6.89 -24.54 -0.74
CA ILE A 118 6.73 -23.24 -0.07
C ILE A 118 7.57 -22.16 -0.77
N PHE A 119 8.86 -22.41 -1.02
CA PHE A 119 9.71 -21.42 -1.67
C PHE A 119 9.28 -21.14 -3.11
N ARG A 120 8.92 -22.18 -3.86
CA ARG A 120 8.41 -22.01 -5.22
C ARG A 120 7.13 -21.16 -5.22
N PHE A 121 6.19 -21.46 -4.32
CA PHE A 121 4.97 -20.68 -4.19
C PHE A 121 5.26 -19.22 -3.85
N PHE A 122 6.16 -18.97 -2.89
CA PHE A 122 6.53 -17.61 -2.50
C PHE A 122 7.22 -16.86 -3.65
N ASP A 123 8.14 -17.48 -4.38
CA ASP A 123 8.85 -16.85 -5.49
C ASP A 123 7.88 -16.56 -6.68
N GLU A 124 6.95 -17.47 -6.97
CA GLU A 124 5.86 -17.24 -7.94
C GLU A 124 4.97 -16.07 -7.52
N TYR A 125 4.61 -16.00 -6.24
CA TYR A 125 3.84 -14.91 -5.68
C TYR A 125 4.55 -13.55 -5.84
N VAL A 126 5.83 -13.47 -5.48
CA VAL A 126 6.64 -12.24 -5.64
C VAL A 126 6.70 -11.80 -7.10
N ALA A 127 6.84 -12.75 -8.04
CA ALA A 127 6.88 -12.43 -9.47
C ALA A 127 5.58 -11.80 -9.97
N GLU A 128 4.43 -12.21 -9.41
CA GLU A 128 3.11 -11.67 -9.75
C GLU A 128 2.92 -10.26 -9.18
N VAL A 129 3.29 -10.02 -7.91
CA VAL A 129 3.29 -8.67 -7.33
C VAL A 129 4.19 -7.74 -8.13
N GLN A 130 5.39 -8.21 -8.49
CA GLN A 130 6.32 -7.42 -9.30
C GLN A 130 5.77 -7.13 -10.69
N LYS A 131 5.01 -8.05 -11.31
CA LYS A 131 4.38 -7.84 -12.61
C LYS A 131 3.26 -6.81 -12.54
N HIS A 132 2.44 -6.84 -11.50
CA HIS A 132 1.38 -5.87 -11.23
C HIS A 132 1.97 -4.46 -11.05
N MET A 133 2.86 -4.27 -10.09
CA MET A 133 3.47 -2.96 -9.81
C MET A 133 4.27 -2.42 -11.01
N ARG A 134 4.97 -3.29 -11.76
CA ARG A 134 5.64 -2.86 -13.01
C ARG A 134 4.66 -2.32 -14.04
N TYR A 135 3.46 -2.90 -14.14
CA TYR A 135 2.44 -2.40 -15.06
C TYR A 135 1.97 -1.01 -14.67
N GLU A 136 1.73 -0.75 -13.38
CA GLU A 136 1.43 0.61 -12.91
C GLU A 136 2.55 1.58 -13.22
N GLU A 137 3.78 1.27 -12.80
CA GLU A 137 4.95 2.13 -13.00
C GLU A 137 5.24 2.43 -14.47
N SER A 138 5.07 1.45 -15.37
CA SER A 138 5.40 1.61 -16.79
C SER A 138 4.24 2.12 -17.64
N THR A 139 3.00 2.06 -17.13
CA THR A 139 1.79 2.34 -17.94
C THR A 139 0.84 3.30 -17.25
N VAL A 140 0.37 2.95 -16.04
CA VAL A 140 -0.64 3.72 -15.33
C VAL A 140 -0.07 5.07 -14.88
N PHE A 141 1.07 5.08 -14.18
CA PHE A 141 1.66 6.31 -13.66
C PHE A 141 2.12 7.27 -14.77
N PRO A 142 2.75 6.82 -15.87
CA PRO A 142 3.01 7.68 -17.03
C PRO A 142 1.75 8.28 -17.64
N TYR A 143 0.66 7.50 -17.72
CA TYR A 143 -0.64 8.01 -18.18
C TYR A 143 -1.19 9.10 -17.26
N VAL A 144 -1.18 8.87 -15.94
CA VAL A 144 -1.65 9.85 -14.96
C VAL A 144 -0.79 11.13 -14.99
N ASN A 145 0.53 10.98 -15.13
CA ASN A 145 1.43 12.12 -15.32
C ASN A 145 1.12 12.91 -16.59
N ALA A 146 0.69 12.27 -17.67
CA ALA A 146 0.23 12.97 -18.87
C ALA A 146 -1.06 13.77 -18.59
N LEU A 147 -2.03 13.16 -17.89
CA LEU A 147 -3.26 13.87 -17.48
C LEU A 147 -2.95 15.08 -16.61
N LEU A 148 -1.98 14.99 -15.69
CA LEU A 148 -1.54 16.12 -14.87
C LEU A 148 -0.93 17.27 -15.68
N ARG A 149 -0.40 17.00 -16.88
CA ARG A 149 0.06 18.02 -17.84
C ARG A 149 -1.07 18.54 -18.75
N GLY A 150 -2.30 18.07 -18.57
CA GLY A 150 -3.45 18.38 -19.44
C GLY A 150 -3.46 17.58 -20.75
N GLU A 151 -2.60 16.57 -20.89
CA GLU A 151 -2.55 15.70 -22.04
C GLU A 151 -3.42 14.47 -21.79
N ARG A 152 -4.33 14.15 -22.73
CA ARG A 152 -5.10 12.88 -22.69
C ARG A 152 -4.64 11.95 -23.81
N PRO A 153 -3.70 11.02 -23.52
CA PRO A 153 -3.26 10.03 -24.50
C PRO A 153 -4.42 9.20 -25.04
N ALA A 154 -4.48 9.01 -26.36
CA ALA A 154 -5.47 8.15 -26.99
C ALA A 154 -5.18 6.67 -26.71
N GLY A 155 -6.23 5.86 -26.57
CA GLY A 155 -6.11 4.40 -26.45
C GLY A 155 -5.89 3.86 -25.02
N TYR A 156 -5.86 4.73 -24.02
CA TYR A 156 -5.83 4.34 -22.61
C TYR A 156 -6.75 5.21 -21.74
N SER A 157 -7.32 4.61 -20.71
CA SER A 157 -8.03 5.29 -19.62
C SER A 157 -7.89 4.50 -18.34
N ILE A 158 -8.11 5.15 -17.20
CA ILE A 158 -8.06 4.49 -15.91
C ILE A 158 -9.11 3.38 -15.76
N ALA A 159 -10.19 3.41 -16.55
CA ALA A 159 -11.16 2.32 -16.62
C ALA A 159 -10.55 1.00 -17.14
N VAL A 160 -9.45 1.06 -17.90
CA VAL A 160 -8.68 -0.12 -18.33
C VAL A 160 -7.96 -0.75 -17.15
N PHE A 161 -7.29 0.05 -16.32
CA PHE A 161 -6.66 -0.39 -15.07
C PHE A 161 -7.70 -1.04 -14.16
N ARG A 162 -8.79 -0.33 -13.84
CA ARG A 162 -9.85 -0.83 -12.94
C ARG A 162 -10.43 -2.19 -13.36
N LYS A 163 -10.56 -2.45 -14.68
CA LYS A 163 -11.09 -3.73 -15.19
C LYS A 163 -10.11 -4.89 -15.06
N ARG A 164 -8.81 -4.59 -14.97
CA ARG A 164 -7.72 -5.57 -14.93
C ARG A 164 -7.05 -5.65 -13.55
N HIS A 165 -7.44 -4.78 -12.63
CA HIS A 165 -6.89 -4.69 -11.30
C HIS A 165 -7.13 -6.03 -10.59
N ASP A 166 -6.04 -6.76 -10.35
CA ASP A 166 -6.05 -8.11 -9.80
C ASP A 166 -5.71 -8.05 -8.32
N GLN A 167 -6.37 -8.88 -7.52
CA GLN A 167 -6.20 -8.94 -6.08
C GLN A 167 -4.97 -9.79 -5.75
N VAL A 168 -3.79 -9.20 -5.93
CA VAL A 168 -2.50 -9.87 -5.67
C VAL A 168 -2.39 -10.37 -4.22
N GLU A 169 -3.03 -9.73 -3.25
CA GLU A 169 -3.06 -10.12 -1.84
C GLU A 169 -3.65 -11.51 -1.60
N ALA A 170 -4.61 -11.96 -2.42
CA ALA A 170 -5.34 -13.21 -2.20
C ALA A 170 -4.43 -14.46 -2.21
N LYS A 171 -3.32 -14.42 -2.95
CA LYS A 171 -2.37 -15.55 -3.04
C LYS A 171 -1.57 -15.75 -1.74
N LEU A 172 -1.38 -14.72 -0.90
CA LEU A 172 -0.74 -14.90 0.41
C LEU A 172 -1.59 -15.74 1.37
N THR A 173 -2.92 -15.72 1.21
CA THR A 173 -3.81 -16.59 1.99
C THR A 173 -3.51 -18.07 1.76
N GLU A 174 -3.17 -18.47 0.54
CA GLU A 174 -2.79 -19.86 0.24
C GLU A 174 -1.45 -20.24 0.88
N LEU A 175 -0.42 -19.38 0.77
CA LEU A 175 0.88 -19.61 1.40
C LEU A 175 0.76 -19.76 2.93
N LYS A 176 0.01 -18.87 3.57
CA LYS A 176 -0.27 -18.96 5.02
C LYS A 176 -0.94 -20.29 5.37
N ASN A 177 -1.94 -20.70 4.58
CA ASN A 177 -2.62 -21.97 4.80
C ASN A 177 -1.65 -23.16 4.67
N ILE A 178 -0.72 -23.11 3.71
CA ILE A 178 0.29 -24.15 3.54
C ILE A 178 1.19 -24.24 4.79
N LEU A 179 1.74 -23.11 5.20
CA LEU A 179 2.63 -23.02 6.37
C LEU A 179 1.94 -23.46 7.66
N ILE A 180 0.69 -23.01 7.90
CA ILE A 180 -0.03 -23.27 9.16
C ILE A 180 -0.52 -24.72 9.24
N LYS A 181 -1.01 -25.29 8.14
CA LYS A 181 -1.72 -26.58 8.16
C LYS A 181 -0.82 -27.76 7.84
N TYR A 182 0.20 -27.56 7.02
CA TYR A 182 0.93 -28.68 6.42
C TYR A 182 2.42 -28.69 6.76
N TYR A 183 3.04 -27.57 7.12
CA TYR A 183 4.45 -27.57 7.50
C TYR A 183 4.62 -28.07 8.95
N PRO A 184 5.27 -29.23 9.17
CA PRO A 184 5.36 -29.86 10.49
C PRO A 184 6.47 -29.22 11.33
N ALA A 185 6.30 -27.95 11.68
CA ALA A 185 7.30 -27.21 12.43
C ALA A 185 7.40 -27.70 13.89
N SER A 186 8.62 -27.87 14.37
CA SER A 186 8.94 -28.05 15.79
C SER A 186 8.93 -26.70 16.52
N GLY A 187 7.78 -26.00 16.51
CA GLY A 187 7.48 -24.84 17.35
C GLY A 187 8.62 -23.83 17.54
N SER A 188 8.98 -23.10 16.47
CA SER A 188 10.07 -22.12 16.50
C SER A 188 9.53 -20.68 16.47
N ASN A 189 10.22 -19.76 17.17
CA ASN A 189 9.87 -18.33 17.16
C ASN A 189 10.08 -17.72 15.76
N GLU A 190 10.98 -18.31 14.99
CA GLU A 190 11.35 -17.95 13.63
C GLU A 190 10.17 -18.12 12.67
N LEU A 191 9.48 -19.28 12.73
CA LEU A 191 8.30 -19.49 11.89
C LEU A 191 7.14 -18.58 12.29
N ASN A 192 6.95 -18.33 13.59
CA ASN A 192 5.96 -17.37 14.06
C ASN A 192 6.27 -15.95 13.53
N SER A 193 7.54 -15.53 13.56
CA SER A 193 7.97 -14.24 13.01
C SER A 193 7.68 -14.14 11.51
N VAL A 194 7.98 -15.19 10.74
CA VAL A 194 7.66 -15.25 9.31
C VAL A 194 6.16 -15.14 9.06
N LEU A 195 5.35 -15.88 9.83
CA LEU A 195 3.90 -15.81 9.70
C LEU A 195 3.39 -14.40 10.00
N PHE A 196 3.86 -13.75 11.06
CA PHE A 196 3.51 -12.35 11.35
C PHE A 196 3.88 -11.42 10.20
N ASP A 197 5.09 -11.54 9.64
CA ASP A 197 5.49 -10.74 8.49
C ASP A 197 4.57 -10.96 7.27
N ILE A 198 4.14 -12.20 7.03
CA ILE A 198 3.22 -12.53 5.93
C ILE A 198 1.82 -11.95 6.19
N PHE A 199 1.29 -12.08 7.41
CA PHE A 199 -0.01 -11.48 7.78
C PHE A 199 0.00 -9.96 7.61
N THR A 200 1.04 -9.29 8.10
CA THR A 200 1.17 -7.84 7.93
C THR A 200 1.35 -7.46 6.47
N CYS A 201 2.15 -8.20 5.69
CA CYS A 201 2.33 -7.91 4.26
C CYS A 201 1.04 -8.05 3.46
N GLU A 202 0.21 -9.05 3.77
CA GLU A 202 -1.10 -9.22 3.14
C GLU A 202 -2.03 -8.04 3.46
N GLN A 203 -2.11 -7.64 4.73
CA GLN A 203 -2.91 -6.49 5.15
C GLN A 203 -2.40 -5.19 4.50
N ASP A 204 -1.09 -5.01 4.40
CA ASP A 204 -0.46 -3.84 3.78
C ASP A 204 -0.77 -3.75 2.28
N LEU A 205 -0.82 -4.89 1.58
CA LEU A 205 -1.17 -4.99 0.16
C LEU A 205 -2.67 -4.80 -0.07
N ALA A 206 -3.52 -5.39 0.78
CA ALA A 206 -4.94 -5.11 0.76
C ALA A 206 -5.22 -3.61 0.95
N SER A 207 -4.50 -2.96 1.87
CA SER A 207 -4.58 -1.52 2.09
C SER A 207 -4.09 -0.71 0.88
N HIS A 208 -3.06 -1.19 0.18
CA HIS A 208 -2.58 -0.57 -1.06
C HIS A 208 -3.66 -0.60 -2.14
N ASN A 209 -4.20 -1.78 -2.45
CA ASN A 209 -5.27 -1.97 -3.45
C ASN A 209 -6.52 -1.16 -3.09
N TYR A 210 -6.84 -1.06 -1.79
CA TYR A 210 -7.96 -0.27 -1.31
C TYR A 210 -7.79 1.22 -1.61
N ILE A 211 -6.60 1.79 -1.38
CA ILE A 211 -6.31 3.18 -1.76
C ILE A 211 -6.36 3.37 -3.28
N GLU A 212 -5.91 2.39 -4.06
CA GLU A 212 -6.00 2.46 -5.52
C GLU A 212 -7.45 2.51 -6.00
N ASP A 213 -8.27 1.56 -5.55
CA ASP A 213 -9.64 1.39 -6.02
C ASP A 213 -10.57 2.53 -5.56
N TYR A 214 -10.41 2.98 -4.31
CA TYR A 214 -11.36 3.89 -3.68
C TYR A 214 -10.91 5.35 -3.65
N LEU A 215 -9.62 5.63 -3.86
CA LEU A 215 -9.11 7.01 -3.84
C LEU A 215 -8.43 7.39 -5.15
N PHE A 216 -7.46 6.59 -5.61
CA PHE A 216 -6.66 6.90 -6.79
C PHE A 216 -7.48 6.85 -8.08
N VAL A 217 -8.20 5.75 -8.33
CA VAL A 217 -9.01 5.57 -9.53
C VAL A 217 -10.10 6.65 -9.64
N PRO A 218 -10.91 6.95 -8.60
CA PRO A 218 -11.89 8.03 -8.67
C PRO A 218 -11.27 9.41 -8.93
N ALA A 219 -10.11 9.72 -8.31
CA ALA A 219 -9.43 10.99 -8.53
C ALA A 219 -8.95 11.15 -9.99
N ILE A 220 -8.50 10.09 -10.63
CA ILE A 220 -8.09 10.10 -12.03
C ILE A 220 -9.30 10.20 -12.97
N GLN A 221 -10.40 9.52 -12.66
CA GLN A 221 -11.65 9.64 -13.44
C GLN A 221 -12.15 11.09 -13.48
N GLU A 222 -12.06 11.79 -12.35
CA GLU A 222 -12.40 13.20 -12.27
C GLU A 222 -11.43 14.08 -13.08
N LEU A 223 -10.14 13.75 -13.07
CA LEU A 223 -9.14 14.44 -13.89
C LEU A 223 -9.39 14.22 -15.40
N GLU A 224 -9.70 13.00 -15.82
CA GLU A 224 -10.08 12.67 -17.19
C GLU A 224 -11.30 13.50 -17.65
N ARG A 225 -12.34 13.61 -16.80
CA ARG A 225 -13.56 14.38 -17.07
C ARG A 225 -13.27 15.87 -17.24
N LYS A 226 -12.50 16.47 -16.33
CA LYS A 226 -12.14 17.91 -16.38
C LYS A 226 -11.40 18.28 -17.67
N ILE A 227 -10.49 17.42 -18.14
CA ILE A 227 -9.75 17.66 -19.40
C ILE A 227 -10.67 17.57 -20.61
N GLU A 228 -11.68 16.71 -20.57
CA GLU A 228 -12.68 16.58 -21.64
C GLU A 228 -13.61 17.80 -21.72
N GLU A 229 -14.00 18.35 -20.57
CA GLU A 229 -14.84 19.57 -20.50
C GLU A 229 -14.12 20.86 -20.88
N THR A 230 -12.78 20.85 -20.83
CA THR A 230 -11.94 22.00 -21.19
C THR A 230 -11.56 22.01 -22.68
N ARG A 231 -11.91 20.95 -23.43
CA ARG A 231 -11.69 20.82 -24.88
C ARG A 231 -12.93 21.19 -25.68
#